data_AF-A0A7V5WLG3-F1
#
_entry.id   AF-A0A7V5WLG3-F1
#
_cell.length_a   1.000
_cell.length_b   1.000
_cell.length_c   1.000
_cell.angle_alpha   90.00
_cell.angle_beta   90.00
_cell.angle_gamma   90.00
#
_symmetry.space_group_name_H-M   'P 1'
#
loop_
_entity.id
_entity.type
_entity.pdbx_description
1 polymer ?
#
loop_
_entity_poly.entity_id
_entity_poly.type
_entity_poly.pdbx_seq_one_letter_code
_entity_poly.pdbx_strand_id
1 'polypeptide(L)'
;MLFYGRRRLLGIDNRVSAVRPVHILLFAFLGVTFVAEALFQMGALQTGPVAFVIAIKRLSILFTSLAGVLVFKEAFSRARLAGAVLILAGVTVIYLS
;
A
#
# COMPACT_ATOMS: atom_id res chain seq x y z
N MET A 1 -24.65 49.45 10.41
CA MET A 1 -24.72 47.96 10.50
C MET A 1 -23.90 47.32 9.38
N LEU A 2 -22.58 47.58 9.34
CA LEU A 2 -21.70 47.20 8.22
C LEU A 2 -20.44 46.44 8.69
N PHE A 3 -20.58 45.54 9.68
CA PHE A 3 -19.44 44.80 10.25
C PHE A 3 -19.82 43.40 10.78
N TYR A 4 -20.53 42.60 9.97
CA TYR A 4 -20.73 41.19 10.29
C TYR A 4 -19.90 40.31 9.34
N GLY A 5 -18.79 39.76 9.83
CA GLY A 5 -18.41 38.41 9.41
C GLY A 5 -17.14 38.19 8.60
N ARG A 6 -16.26 39.18 8.40
CA ARG A 6 -14.96 39.01 7.69
C ARG A 6 -13.90 38.19 8.48
N ARG A 7 -14.30 37.41 9.50
CA ARG A 7 -13.43 36.54 10.32
C ARG A 7 -13.61 35.03 10.05
N ARG A 8 -14.39 34.65 9.04
CA ARG A 8 -14.58 33.24 8.62
C ARG A 8 -13.72 32.78 7.43
N LEU A 9 -12.73 33.57 7.01
CA LEU A 9 -11.88 33.27 5.84
C LEU A 9 -10.40 33.04 6.16
N LEU A 10 -10.01 33.06 7.43
CA LEU A 10 -8.65 32.73 7.91
C LEU A 10 -8.72 31.80 9.13
N GLY A 11 -9.57 30.78 9.03
CA GLY A 11 -9.59 29.65 9.96
C GLY A 11 -8.49 28.64 9.63
N ILE A 12 -7.25 29.09 9.52
CA ILE A 12 -6.11 28.19 9.69
C ILE A 12 -6.02 27.95 11.19
N ASP A 13 -6.80 26.99 11.67
CA ASP A 13 -6.60 26.40 12.98
C ASP A 13 -5.17 25.85 13.00
N ASN A 14 -4.24 26.66 13.50
CA ASN A 14 -2.83 26.34 13.67
C ASN A 14 -2.63 25.36 14.85
N ARG A 15 -3.54 24.38 14.95
CA ARG A 15 -3.37 23.15 15.72
C ARG A 15 -2.67 22.15 14.82
N VAL A 16 -1.48 22.50 14.33
CA VAL A 16 -0.51 21.50 13.87
C VAL A 16 -0.28 20.63 15.09
N SER A 17 -1.02 19.52 15.14
CA SER A 17 -1.01 18.61 16.26
C SER A 17 0.45 18.20 16.40
N ALA A 18 1.05 18.49 17.56
CA ALA A 18 2.45 18.20 17.81
C ALA A 18 2.68 16.73 17.46
N VAL A 19 3.31 16.48 16.31
CA VAL A 19 3.44 15.15 15.76
C VAL A 19 4.37 14.43 16.71
N ARG A 20 3.82 13.52 17.51
CA ARG A 20 4.64 12.78 18.49
C ARG A 20 5.81 12.15 17.74
N PRO A 21 7.04 12.15 18.30
CA PRO A 21 8.24 11.67 17.60
C PRO A 21 8.10 10.23 17.10
N VAL A 22 7.27 9.41 17.76
CA VAL A 22 6.93 8.06 17.32
C VAL A 22 6.26 8.00 15.94
N HIS A 23 5.39 8.95 15.59
CA HIS A 23 4.74 8.97 14.27
C HIS A 23 5.73 9.36 13.17
N ILE A 24 6.65 10.28 13.46
CA ILE A 24 7.71 10.68 12.53
C ILE A 24 8.60 9.47 12.21
N LEU A 25 8.96 8.68 13.23
CA LEU A 25 9.73 7.45 13.05
C LEU A 25 8.97 6.42 12.20
N LEU A 26 7.67 6.22 12.43
CA LEU A 26 6.84 5.32 11.63
C LEU A 26 6.76 5.76 10.17
N PHE A 27 6.56 7.05 9.90
CA PHE A 27 6.55 7.58 8.54
C PHE A 27 7.91 7.45 7.85
N ALA A 28 9.01 7.66 8.57
CA ALA A 28 10.35 7.43 8.04
C ALA A 28 10.55 5.96 7.64
N PHE A 29 10.10 5.02 8.47
CA PHE A 29 10.18 3.59 8.17
C PHE A 29 9.33 3.18 6.96
N LEU A 30 8.12 3.73 6.83
CA LEU A 30 7.27 3.55 5.64
C LEU A 30 7.94 4.12 4.38
N GLY A 31 8.60 5.28 4.49
CA GLY A 31 9.35 5.87 3.39
C GLY A 31 10.52 4.99 2.94
N VAL A 32 11.33 4.49 3.88
CA VAL A 32 12.47 3.61 3.58
C VAL A 32 12.02 2.31 2.89
N THR A 33 10.97 1.69 3.40
CA THR A 33 10.42 0.45 2.81
C THR A 33 9.88 0.69 1.40
N PHE A 34 9.21 1.82 1.16
CA PHE A 34 8.72 2.18 -0.18
C PHE A 34 9.86 2.44 -1.18
N VAL A 35 10.92 3.15 -0.76
CA VAL A 35 12.08 3.41 -1.61
C VAL A 35 12.82 2.10 -1.93
N ALA A 36 12.99 1.22 -0.95
CA ALA A 36 13.60 -0.09 -1.15
C ALA A 36 12.81 -0.96 -2.15
N GLU A 37 11.49 -0.95 -2.07
CA GLU A 37 10.60 -1.64 -3.01
C GLU A 37 10.79 -1.12 -4.44
N ALA A 38 10.83 0.20 -4.62
CA ALA A 38 11.03 0.83 -5.92
C ALA A 38 12.41 0.50 -6.51
N LEU A 39 13.48 0.54 -5.70
CA LEU A 39 14.83 0.17 -6.14
C LEU A 39 14.90 -1.29 -6.60
N PHE A 40 14.29 -2.19 -5.83
CA PHE A 40 14.24 -3.61 -6.18
C PHE A 40 13.40 -3.85 -7.45
N GLN A 41 12.31 -3.11 -7.63
CA GLN A 41 11.50 -3.18 -8.85
C GLN A 41 12.32 -2.73 -10.07
N MET A 42 13.06 -1.62 -9.96
CA MET A 42 13.90 -1.13 -11.06
C MET A 42 15.00 -2.14 -11.41
N GLY A 43 15.63 -2.77 -10.42
CA GLY A 43 16.61 -3.84 -10.65
C GLY A 43 16.01 -5.10 -11.29
N ALA A 44 14.79 -5.49 -10.88
CA ALA A 44 14.09 -6.64 -11.44
C ALA A 44 13.65 -6.40 -12.90
N LEU A 45 13.24 -5.17 -13.25
CA LEU A 45 12.88 -4.80 -14.61
C LEU A 45 14.08 -4.87 -15.58
N GLN A 46 15.32 -4.75 -15.09
CA GLN A 46 16.53 -4.84 -15.89
C GLN A 46 17.02 -6.29 -16.12
N THR A 47 16.54 -7.25 -15.32
CA THR A 47 17.03 -8.63 -15.32
C THR A 47 16.17 -9.59 -16.14
N GLY A 48 14.98 -9.19 -16.60
CA GLY A 48 14.11 -10.05 -17.40
C GLY A 48 12.89 -9.34 -18.00
N PRO A 49 11.97 -10.10 -18.61
CA PRO A 49 10.77 -9.56 -19.23
C PRO A 49 9.91 -8.82 -18.20
N VAL A 50 9.57 -7.56 -18.52
CA VAL A 50 8.77 -6.67 -17.65
C VAL A 50 7.44 -7.32 -17.21
N ALA A 51 6.81 -8.09 -18.10
CA ALA A 51 5.56 -8.79 -17.82
C ALA A 51 5.68 -9.79 -16.66
N PHE A 52 6.80 -10.51 -16.58
CA PHE A 52 7.05 -11.51 -15.55
C PHE A 52 7.25 -10.87 -14.17
N VAL A 53 8.05 -9.79 -14.13
CA VAL A 53 8.32 -9.03 -12.90
C VAL A 53 7.02 -8.44 -12.33
N ILE A 54 6.16 -7.91 -13.20
CA ILE A 54 4.86 -7.35 -12.80
C ILE A 54 3.91 -8.45 -12.31
N ALA A 55 3.89 -9.61 -12.96
CA ALA A 55 3.07 -10.75 -12.52
C ALA A 55 3.48 -11.22 -11.12
N ILE A 56 4.79 -11.34 -10.85
CA ILE A 56 5.30 -11.67 -9.52
C ILE A 56 4.91 -10.59 -8.50
N LYS A 57 5.05 -9.30 -8.84
CA LYS A 57 4.70 -8.20 -7.91
C LYS A 57 3.23 -8.27 -7.47
N ARG A 58 2.31 -8.73 -8.33
CA ARG A 58 0.90 -8.92 -7.98
C ARG A 58 0.66 -10.00 -6.93
N LEU A 59 1.57 -10.98 -6.78
CA LEU A 59 1.49 -11.97 -5.70
C LEU A 59 1.60 -11.33 -4.30
N SER A 60 2.22 -10.16 -4.17
CA SER A 60 2.30 -9.42 -2.91
C SER A 60 0.93 -9.16 -2.27
N ILE A 61 -0.12 -9.00 -3.09
CA ILE A 61 -1.48 -8.81 -2.57
C ILE A 61 -2.00 -10.03 -1.81
N LEU A 62 -1.51 -11.23 -2.15
CA LEU A 62 -1.84 -12.47 -1.44
C LEU A 62 -1.20 -12.46 -0.05
N PHE A 63 0.06 -12.04 0.06
CA PHE A 63 0.76 -11.90 1.32
C PHE A 63 0.11 -10.84 2.21
N THR A 64 -0.25 -9.69 1.65
CA THR A 64 -0.97 -8.64 2.38
C THR A 64 -2.35 -9.11 2.83
N SER A 65 -3.08 -9.85 1.98
CA SER A 65 -4.36 -10.44 2.34
C SER A 65 -4.21 -11.49 3.45
N LEU A 66 -3.17 -12.32 3.41
CA LEU A 66 -2.89 -13.33 4.42
C LEU A 66 -2.50 -12.68 5.75
N ALA A 67 -1.62 -11.68 5.72
CA ALA A 67 -1.26 -10.87 6.88
C ALA A 67 -2.49 -10.16 7.47
N GLY A 68 -3.38 -9.65 6.62
CA GLY A 68 -4.67 -9.09 7.04
C GLY A 68 -5.51 -10.09 7.83
N VAL A 69 -5.62 -11.34 7.38
CA VAL A 69 -6.33 -12.39 8.14
C VAL A 69 -5.63 -12.71 9.46
N LEU A 70 -4.30 -12.79 9.46
CA LEU A 70 -3.54 -13.12 10.67
C LEU A 70 -3.61 -12.01 11.73
N VAL A 71 -3.63 -10.75 11.30
CA VAL A 71 -3.70 -9.56 12.16
C VAL A 71 -5.13 -9.27 12.60
N PHE A 72 -6.11 -9.28 11.70
CA PHE A 72 -7.51 -8.99 12.02
C PHE A 72 -8.28 -10.20 12.59
N LYS A 73 -7.75 -11.43 12.48
CA LYS A 73 -8.39 -12.68 12.96
C LYS A 73 -9.84 -12.87 12.47
N GLU A 74 -10.23 -12.25 11.37
CA GLU A 74 -11.58 -12.38 10.82
C GLU A 74 -11.79 -13.69 10.07
N ALA A 75 -13.02 -14.20 10.11
CA ALA A 75 -13.41 -15.45 9.46
C ALA A 75 -13.14 -15.39 7.95
N PHE A 76 -12.39 -16.37 7.45
CA PHE A 76 -12.10 -16.57 6.04
C PHE A 76 -13.40 -16.63 5.22
N SER A 77 -13.74 -15.56 4.51
CA SER A 77 -14.77 -15.62 3.47
C SER A 77 -14.22 -16.39 2.27
N ARG A 78 -14.97 -17.40 1.81
CA ARG A 78 -14.62 -18.25 0.65
C ARG A 78 -14.29 -17.43 -0.60
N ALA A 79 -14.83 -16.21 -0.71
CA ALA A 79 -14.53 -15.26 -1.77
C ALA A 79 -13.06 -14.80 -1.81
N ARG A 80 -12.39 -14.63 -0.65
CA ARG A 80 -10.96 -14.26 -0.59
C ARG A 80 -10.06 -15.38 -1.09
N LEU A 81 -10.37 -16.62 -0.73
CA LEU A 81 -9.65 -17.79 -1.24
C LEU A 81 -9.85 -17.96 -2.74
N ALA A 82 -11.07 -17.78 -3.24
CA ALA A 82 -11.34 -17.82 -4.67
C ALA A 82 -10.55 -16.74 -5.43
N GLY A 83 -10.51 -15.51 -4.92
CA GLY A 83 -9.68 -14.43 -5.46
C GLY A 83 -8.19 -14.73 -5.42
N ALA A 84 -7.70 -15.35 -4.34
CA ALA A 84 -6.31 -15.76 -4.23
C ALA A 84 -5.92 -16.82 -5.27
N VAL A 85 -6.75 -17.85 -5.44
CA VAL A 85 -6.54 -18.89 -6.45
C VAL A 85 -6.61 -18.31 -7.86
N LEU A 86 -7.52 -17.37 -8.12
CA LEU A 86 -7.62 -16.69 -9.42
C LEU A 86 -6.35 -15.88 -9.76
N ILE A 87 -5.79 -15.16 -8.77
CA ILE A 87 -4.54 -14.42 -8.95
C ILE A 87 -3.37 -15.38 -9.20
N LEU A 88 -3.28 -16.47 -8.42
CA LEU A 88 -2.25 -17.51 -8.63
C LEU A 88 -2.36 -18.10 -10.03
N ALA A 89 -3.56 -18.47 -10.48
CA ALA A 89 -3.79 -19.00 -11.81
C ALA A 89 -3.36 -18.01 -12.91
N GLY A 90 -3.68 -16.72 -12.76
CA GLY A 90 -3.25 -15.69 -13.69
C GLY A 90 -1.71 -15.53 -13.75
N VAL A 91 -1.02 -15.63 -12.62
CA VAL A 91 0.45 -15.58 -12.59
C VAL A 91 1.06 -16.83 -13.23
N THR A 92 0.49 -18.02 -13.01
CA THR A 92 0.96 -19.26 -13.65
C THR A 92 0.82 -19.20 -15.17
N VAL A 93 -0.28 -18.64 -15.69
CA VAL A 93 -0.47 -18.45 -17.14
C VAL A 93 0.59 -17.51 -17.72
N ILE A 94 0.88 -16.39 -17.04
CA ILE A 94 1.91 -15.44 -17.49
C ILE A 94 3.31 -16.05 -17.39
N TYR A 95 3.56 -16.93 -16.42
CA TYR A 95 4.86 -17.61 -16.29
C TYR A 95 5.10 -18.66 -17.38
N LEU A 96 4.05 -19.35 -17.81
CA LEU A 96 4.13 -20.44 -18.79
C LEU A 96 4.12 -19.94 -20.25
N SER A 97 3.72 -18.69 -20.49
CA SER A 97 3.66 -18.03 -21.80
C SER A 97 4.96 -17.30 -22.12
#